data_AF-A0A182JKR5-F1
#
_entry.id   AF-A0A182JKR5-F1
#
_cell.length_a   1.000
_cell.length_b   1.000
_cell.length_c   1.000
_cell.angle_alpha   90.00
_cell.angle_beta   90.00
_cell.angle_gamma   90.00
#
_symmetry.space_group_name_H-M   'P 1'
#
loop_
_entity.id
_entity.type
_entity.pdbx_description
1 polymer ?
#
loop_
_entity_poly.entity_id
_entity_poly.type
_entity_poly.pdbx_seq_one_letter_code
_entity_poly.pdbx_strand_id
1 'polypeptide(L)'
;MRFASELKEMKLLLVLAILTMVVCDGGGRVLAEMECYAIHSFIKQYSEILKQLPVYTFPVFSMCTNKTAELHYGDALLFYHNMTNAPECQKYLGRNRMNVYGKLYGEITDLWSTANCDACINAPNVTAEFMDLSNTLNKCLEENKANPCTSCDEDYQRVQQYYGQMQNRDRICFDIEDRMNQTRRAWSGIYNCCKDKKYSTVAFFSIASIACAIPVAFYVVMHVLRVRSDNRLTLLSATSVDEEPYHSNPSRNTASASQPNNHGRSGVVPEANETESDEDNGPIIDLANPSPSPSAAAALNNLNISEADLVNFLDSERGASKKSPEA
;
A
#
# COMPACT_ATOMS: atom_id res chain seq x y z
N MET A 1 -59.64 72.81 44.89
CA MET A 1 -60.15 71.67 44.10
C MET A 1 -59.20 71.22 42.97
N ARG A 2 -58.41 72.10 42.32
CA ARG A 2 -57.43 71.70 41.28
C ARG A 2 -56.35 70.71 41.74
N PHE A 3 -55.81 70.85 42.96
CA PHE A 3 -54.76 69.95 43.47
C PHE A 3 -55.18 68.47 43.65
N ALA A 4 -56.47 68.21 43.89
CA ALA A 4 -56.97 66.84 44.05
C ALA A 4 -57.13 66.12 42.69
N SER A 5 -57.26 66.88 41.60
CA SER A 5 -57.35 66.38 40.22
C SER A 5 -55.97 65.89 39.74
N GLU A 6 -54.94 66.72 39.92
CA GLU A 6 -53.56 66.42 39.53
C GLU A 6 -53.00 65.19 40.27
N LEU A 7 -53.37 65.03 41.55
CA LEU A 7 -52.91 63.88 42.34
C LEU A 7 -53.55 62.55 41.90
N LYS A 8 -54.73 62.58 41.27
CA LYS A 8 -55.37 61.38 40.70
C LYS A 8 -54.73 60.98 39.39
N GLU A 9 -54.46 61.94 38.51
CA GLU A 9 -53.74 61.73 37.24
C GLU A 9 -52.35 61.13 37.48
N MET A 10 -51.60 61.67 38.45
CA MET A 10 -50.25 61.20 38.76
C MET A 10 -50.22 59.78 39.36
N LYS A 11 -51.23 59.42 40.17
CA LYS A 11 -51.37 58.06 40.70
C LYS A 11 -51.78 57.07 39.62
N LEU A 12 -52.62 57.47 38.67
CA LEU A 12 -53.04 56.63 37.56
C LEU A 12 -51.86 56.32 36.62
N LEU A 13 -51.02 57.32 36.31
CA LEU A 13 -49.81 57.14 35.52
C LEU A 13 -48.77 56.27 36.23
N LEU A 14 -48.61 56.41 37.55
CA LEU A 14 -47.70 55.57 38.33
C LEU A 14 -48.17 54.10 38.34
N VAL A 15 -49.48 53.85 38.49
CA VAL A 15 -50.04 52.49 38.48
C VAL A 15 -49.93 51.87 37.09
N LEU A 16 -50.16 52.64 36.02
CA LEU A 16 -49.96 52.18 34.64
C LEU A 16 -48.49 51.85 34.36
N ALA A 17 -47.55 52.70 34.80
CA ALA A 17 -46.12 52.45 34.64
C ALA A 17 -45.67 51.19 35.39
N ILE A 18 -46.15 50.98 36.62
CA ILE A 18 -45.87 49.77 37.41
C ILE A 18 -46.47 48.54 36.74
N LEU A 19 -47.70 48.61 36.21
CA LEU A 19 -48.30 47.50 35.46
C LEU A 19 -47.51 47.15 34.19
N THR A 20 -47.03 48.15 33.44
CA THR A 20 -46.22 47.90 32.24
C THR A 20 -44.87 47.29 32.55
N MET A 21 -44.22 47.68 33.65
CA MET A 21 -42.96 47.06 34.11
C MET A 21 -43.17 45.60 34.52
N VAL A 22 -44.24 45.30 35.27
CA VAL A 22 -44.55 43.94 35.73
C VAL A 22 -44.95 43.00 34.57
N VAL A 23 -45.56 43.52 33.50
CA VAL A 23 -45.90 42.74 32.30
C VAL A 23 -44.67 42.50 31.41
N CYS A 24 -43.67 43.39 31.42
CA CYS A 24 -42.42 43.19 30.67
C CYS A 24 -41.42 42.24 31.36
N ASP A 25 -41.45 42.12 32.69
CA ASP A 25 -40.59 41.17 33.43
C ASP A 25 -41.17 39.75 33.56
N GLY A 26 -42.44 39.56 33.17
CA GLY A 26 -43.13 38.27 33.22
C GLY A 26 -43.03 37.47 31.93
N GLY A 27 -41.92 36.76 31.70
CA GLY A 27 -41.95 35.60 30.79
C GLY A 27 -40.82 35.43 29.79
N GLY A 28 -39.70 36.14 29.95
CA GLY A 28 -38.44 35.70 29.35
C GLY A 28 -37.94 34.42 30.03
N ARG A 29 -38.66 33.29 29.89
CA ARG A 29 -38.07 31.98 30.15
C ARG A 29 -36.97 31.84 29.11
N VAL A 30 -35.74 32.14 29.53
CA VAL A 30 -34.53 31.59 28.92
C VAL A 30 -34.70 30.08 29.04
N LEU A 31 -35.38 29.47 28.07
CA LEU A 31 -35.44 28.04 27.88
C LEU A 31 -33.98 27.64 27.69
N ALA A 32 -33.39 27.05 28.73
CA ALA A 32 -32.07 26.45 28.65
C ALA A 32 -32.09 25.56 27.40
N GLU A 33 -31.27 25.92 26.41
CA GLU A 33 -31.17 25.18 25.16
C GLU A 33 -30.70 23.77 25.53
N MET A 34 -31.43 22.75 25.10
CA MET A 34 -31.09 21.37 25.42
C MET A 34 -29.76 21.05 24.74
N GLU A 35 -28.68 20.93 25.52
CA GLU A 35 -27.37 20.62 24.99
C GLU A 35 -27.36 19.21 24.39
N CYS A 36 -26.81 19.08 23.18
CA CYS A 36 -26.65 17.79 22.53
C CYS A 36 -25.51 16.99 23.18
N TYR A 37 -25.85 16.20 24.20
CA TYR A 37 -24.88 15.36 24.94
C TYR A 37 -24.11 14.39 24.03
N ALA A 38 -24.74 13.90 22.95
CA ALA A 38 -24.11 12.97 22.01
C ALA A 38 -22.87 13.54 21.32
N ILE A 39 -22.79 14.86 21.10
CA ILE A 39 -21.58 15.53 20.57
C ILE A 39 -20.39 15.31 21.51
N HIS A 40 -20.58 15.52 22.81
CA HIS A 40 -19.50 15.38 23.79
C HIS A 40 -19.00 13.95 23.86
N SER A 41 -19.91 12.97 23.80
CA SER A 41 -19.55 11.55 23.76
C SER A 41 -18.78 11.18 22.49
N PHE A 42 -19.21 11.66 21.31
CA PHE A 42 -18.50 11.44 20.06
C PHE A 42 -17.07 12.03 20.10
N ILE A 43 -16.94 13.30 20.49
CA ILE A 43 -15.63 13.98 20.61
C ILE A 43 -14.73 13.25 21.60
N LYS A 44 -15.28 12.79 22.73
CA LYS A 44 -14.52 12.03 23.73
C LYS A 44 -13.93 10.76 23.10
N GLN A 45 -14.75 9.96 22.42
CA GLN A 45 -14.27 8.72 21.82
C GLN A 45 -13.27 8.98 20.68
N TYR A 46 -13.53 9.97 19.84
CA TYR A 46 -12.60 10.40 18.81
C TYR A 46 -11.24 10.81 19.39
N SER A 47 -11.24 11.56 20.50
CA SER A 47 -10.01 11.96 21.20
C SER A 47 -9.25 10.76 21.76
N GLU A 48 -9.94 9.77 22.33
CA GLU A 48 -9.29 8.55 22.80
C GLU A 48 -8.64 7.73 21.67
N ILE A 49 -9.26 7.69 20.48
CA ILE A 49 -8.65 7.10 19.29
C ILE A 49 -7.37 7.86 18.91
N LEU A 50 -7.41 9.19 18.84
CA LEU A 50 -6.25 10.00 18.48
C LEU A 50 -5.08 9.82 19.45
N LYS A 51 -5.34 9.74 20.76
CA LYS A 51 -4.30 9.48 21.78
C LYS A 51 -3.59 8.15 21.57
N GLN A 52 -4.27 7.19 20.98
CA GLN A 52 -3.77 5.84 20.75
C GLN A 52 -2.94 5.72 19.47
N LEU A 53 -3.14 6.62 18.50
CA LEU A 53 -2.42 6.55 17.22
C LEU A 53 -0.89 6.49 17.38
N PRO A 54 -0.21 7.38 18.13
CA PRO A 54 1.25 7.34 18.21
C PRO A 54 1.81 6.01 18.75
N VAL A 55 1.02 5.33 19.59
CA VAL A 55 1.41 4.06 20.22
C VAL A 55 1.17 2.88 19.29
N TYR A 56 0.11 2.91 18.48
CA TYR A 56 -0.30 1.78 17.63
C TYR A 56 -0.04 1.98 16.14
N THR A 57 0.59 3.08 15.72
CA THR A 57 1.05 3.27 14.33
C THR A 57 2.56 3.09 14.17
N PHE A 58 3.33 3.10 15.27
CA PHE A 58 4.79 3.00 15.23
C PHE A 58 5.34 2.27 16.48
N PRO A 59 6.34 1.38 16.35
CA PRO A 59 7.02 0.96 15.12
C PRO A 59 6.23 -0.04 14.28
N VAL A 60 5.25 -0.74 14.88
CA VAL A 60 4.35 -1.66 14.18
C VAL A 60 2.93 -1.16 14.26
N PHE A 61 2.23 -1.17 13.14
CA PHE A 61 0.82 -0.85 13.12
C PHE A 61 0.03 -1.98 13.78
N SER A 62 -0.74 -1.67 14.83
CA SER A 62 -1.52 -2.63 15.60
C SER A 62 -2.88 -2.08 16.03
N MET A 63 -3.44 -1.16 15.25
CA MET A 63 -4.68 -0.48 15.61
C MET A 63 -5.89 -1.40 15.42
N CYS A 64 -5.92 -2.22 14.36
CA CYS A 64 -7.06 -3.07 14.03
C CYS A 64 -7.23 -4.25 14.99
N THR A 65 -6.15 -4.73 15.59
CA THR A 65 -6.15 -5.86 16.54
C THR A 65 -6.20 -5.42 17.99
N ASN A 66 -6.12 -4.11 18.26
CA ASN A 66 -6.23 -3.58 19.59
C ASN A 66 -7.70 -3.44 20.01
N LYS A 67 -8.11 -4.22 21.01
CA LYS A 67 -9.49 -4.20 21.53
C LYS A 67 -9.93 -2.83 22.05
N THR A 68 -9.03 -2.05 22.63
CA THR A 68 -9.36 -0.72 23.15
C THR A 68 -9.64 0.23 21.99
N ALA A 69 -8.80 0.23 20.95
CA ALA A 69 -9.01 1.04 19.75
C ALA A 69 -10.31 0.65 19.03
N GLU A 70 -10.59 -0.64 18.91
CA GLU A 70 -11.84 -1.18 18.36
C GLU A 70 -13.07 -0.68 19.12
N LEU A 71 -13.04 -0.73 20.46
CA LEU A 71 -14.13 -0.25 21.31
C LEU A 71 -14.39 1.25 21.12
N HIS A 72 -13.34 2.07 21.14
CA HIS A 72 -13.50 3.52 20.95
C HIS A 72 -14.00 3.87 19.55
N TYR A 73 -13.53 3.15 18.53
CA TYR A 73 -14.03 3.31 17.16
C TYR A 73 -15.52 2.96 17.06
N GLY A 74 -15.93 1.79 17.56
CA GLY A 74 -17.33 1.37 17.57
C GLY A 74 -18.23 2.35 18.32
N ASP A 75 -17.82 2.79 19.51
CA ASP A 75 -18.53 3.80 20.29
C ASP A 75 -18.63 5.14 19.56
N ALA A 76 -17.56 5.59 18.90
CA ALA A 76 -17.56 6.83 18.12
C ALA A 76 -18.59 6.77 16.99
N LEU A 77 -18.66 5.66 16.25
CA LEU A 77 -19.68 5.46 15.21
C LEU A 77 -21.09 5.51 15.80
N LEU A 78 -21.31 4.81 16.92
CA LEU A 78 -22.61 4.78 17.59
C LEU A 78 -23.06 6.17 18.04
N PHE A 79 -22.17 6.93 18.70
CA PHE A 79 -22.49 8.28 19.16
C PHE A 79 -22.71 9.25 17.99
N TYR A 80 -21.95 9.10 16.90
CA TYR A 80 -22.17 9.88 15.70
C TYR A 80 -23.55 9.61 15.10
N HIS A 81 -23.95 8.33 14.95
CA HIS A 81 -25.27 7.97 14.47
C HIS A 81 -26.39 8.50 15.37
N ASN A 82 -26.26 8.36 16.70
CA ASN A 82 -27.22 8.90 17.65
C ASN A 82 -27.36 10.42 17.52
N MET A 83 -26.24 11.14 17.39
CA MET A 83 -26.22 12.58 17.17
C MET A 83 -26.89 12.97 15.85
N THR A 84 -26.68 12.22 14.76
CA THR A 84 -27.31 12.51 13.46
C THR A 84 -28.83 12.29 13.46
N ASN A 85 -29.36 11.46 14.36
CA ASN A 85 -30.78 11.17 14.47
C ASN A 85 -31.50 12.05 15.50
N ALA A 86 -30.76 12.70 16.40
CA ALA A 86 -31.31 13.54 17.46
C ALA A 86 -31.71 14.93 16.90
N PRO A 87 -32.97 15.39 17.10
CA PRO A 87 -33.43 16.68 16.59
C PRO A 87 -32.71 17.88 17.22
N GLU A 88 -32.36 17.79 18.51
CA GLU A 88 -31.61 18.80 19.26
C GLU A 88 -30.19 19.01 18.70
N CYS A 89 -29.61 17.98 18.09
CA CYS A 89 -28.25 18.02 17.55
C CYS A 89 -28.18 18.58 16.12
N GLN A 90 -29.31 18.69 15.40
CA GLN A 90 -29.35 19.11 14.00
C GLN A 90 -28.78 20.51 13.75
N LYS A 91 -28.88 21.39 14.76
CA LYS A 91 -28.30 22.74 14.72
C LYS A 91 -26.79 22.70 14.46
N TYR A 92 -26.10 21.67 14.94
CA TYR A 92 -24.65 21.52 14.84
C TYR A 92 -24.17 20.80 13.58
N LEU A 93 -25.03 19.99 12.94
CA LEU A 93 -24.69 19.15 11.78
C LEU A 93 -25.09 19.77 10.43
N GLY A 94 -26.31 20.27 10.33
CA GLY A 94 -26.90 20.64 9.03
C GLY A 94 -26.78 22.12 8.66
N ARG A 95 -26.50 23.02 9.61
CA ARG A 95 -26.51 24.48 9.37
C ARG A 95 -25.13 25.09 9.16
N ASN A 96 -24.07 24.32 9.38
CA ASN A 96 -22.71 24.84 9.39
C ASN A 96 -21.96 24.37 8.13
N ARG A 97 -21.49 25.30 7.30
CA ARG A 97 -20.85 25.01 5.99
C ARG A 97 -19.61 24.11 6.12
N MET A 98 -18.97 24.09 7.29
CA MET A 98 -17.81 23.25 7.53
C MET A 98 -18.15 21.83 8.02
N ASN A 99 -19.37 21.56 8.50
CA ASN A 99 -19.82 20.30 9.13
C ASN A 99 -18.67 19.54 9.82
N VAL A 100 -18.09 20.16 10.86
CA VAL A 100 -16.85 19.70 11.50
C VAL A 100 -16.99 18.25 11.97
N TYR A 101 -18.11 17.92 12.62
CA TYR A 101 -18.34 16.56 13.13
C TYR A 101 -18.45 15.52 12.00
N GLY A 102 -19.10 15.87 10.89
CA GLY A 102 -19.12 15.00 9.71
C GLY A 102 -17.74 14.77 9.09
N LYS A 103 -16.89 15.81 9.09
CA LYS A 103 -15.49 15.65 8.66
C LYS A 103 -14.72 14.70 9.59
N LEU A 104 -14.80 14.91 10.91
CA LEU A 104 -14.14 14.03 11.88
C LEU A 104 -14.61 12.58 11.72
N TYR A 105 -15.91 12.35 11.57
CA TYR A 105 -16.45 11.02 11.29
C TYR A 105 -15.87 10.43 9.99
N GLY A 106 -15.82 11.22 8.92
CA GLY A 106 -15.17 10.84 7.66
C GLY A 106 -13.71 10.41 7.86
N GLU A 107 -12.90 11.21 8.55
CA GLU A 107 -11.48 10.90 8.77
C GLU A 107 -11.28 9.58 9.54
N ILE A 108 -12.06 9.29 10.60
CA ILE A 108 -11.89 8.03 11.35
C ILE A 108 -12.39 6.82 10.56
N THR A 109 -13.46 6.98 9.77
CA THR A 109 -14.00 5.89 8.95
C THR A 109 -13.10 5.61 7.75
N ASP A 110 -12.52 6.64 7.15
CA ASP A 110 -11.52 6.53 6.09
C ASP A 110 -10.25 5.87 6.61
N LEU A 111 -9.76 6.25 7.80
CA LEU A 111 -8.62 5.60 8.43
C LEU A 111 -8.87 4.10 8.64
N TRP A 112 -10.02 3.75 9.23
CA TRP A 112 -10.39 2.37 9.55
C TRP A 112 -10.59 1.49 8.31
N SER A 113 -11.29 2.02 7.32
CA SER A 113 -11.58 1.31 6.06
C SER A 113 -10.33 1.20 5.17
N THR A 114 -9.47 2.21 5.14
CA THR A 114 -8.19 2.16 4.42
C THR A 114 -7.26 1.12 5.03
N ALA A 115 -7.23 1.00 6.37
CA ALA A 115 -6.49 -0.04 7.06
C ALA A 115 -7.16 -1.43 6.95
N ASN A 116 -8.35 -1.51 6.35
CA ASN A 116 -9.13 -2.73 6.19
C ASN A 116 -9.31 -3.49 7.53
N CYS A 117 -9.54 -2.75 8.62
CA CYS A 117 -9.61 -3.33 9.97
C CYS A 117 -10.74 -4.35 10.13
N ASP A 118 -11.82 -4.21 9.35
CA ASP A 118 -12.93 -5.16 9.36
C ASP A 118 -12.48 -6.59 8.98
N ALA A 119 -11.46 -6.75 8.13
CA ALA A 119 -10.91 -8.06 7.80
C ALA A 119 -10.28 -8.76 9.01
N CYS A 120 -9.62 -7.99 9.89
CA CYS A 120 -9.04 -8.50 11.13
C CYS A 120 -10.16 -8.95 12.11
N ILE A 121 -11.21 -8.14 12.23
CA ILE A 121 -12.30 -8.31 13.21
C ILE A 121 -13.26 -9.42 12.80
N ASN A 122 -13.58 -9.53 11.51
CA ASN A 122 -14.49 -10.55 11.00
C ASN A 122 -13.85 -11.95 10.97
N ALA A 123 -12.53 -12.05 11.08
CA ALA A 123 -11.79 -13.31 11.11
C ALA A 123 -10.87 -13.42 12.35
N PRO A 124 -11.42 -13.34 13.57
CA PRO A 124 -10.62 -13.18 14.79
C PRO A 124 -9.71 -14.39 15.06
N ASN A 125 -10.17 -15.60 14.74
CA ASN A 125 -9.36 -16.82 14.90
C ASN A 125 -8.15 -16.83 13.97
N VAL A 126 -8.33 -16.39 12.72
CA VAL A 126 -7.25 -16.36 11.71
C VAL A 126 -6.23 -15.27 12.08
N THR A 127 -6.73 -14.09 12.45
CA THR A 127 -5.90 -12.99 12.92
C THR A 127 -5.09 -13.38 14.16
N ALA A 128 -5.73 -14.01 15.15
CA ALA A 128 -5.09 -14.44 16.38
C ALA A 128 -3.98 -15.47 16.12
N GLU A 129 -4.23 -16.44 15.25
CA GLU A 129 -3.25 -17.46 14.87
C GLU A 129 -2.03 -16.85 14.15
N PHE A 130 -2.23 -15.92 13.21
CA PHE A 130 -1.11 -15.20 12.59
C PHE A 130 -0.29 -14.42 13.63
N MET A 131 -0.95 -13.70 14.54
CA MET A 131 -0.27 -12.91 15.57
C MET A 131 0.53 -13.80 16.53
N ASP A 132 0.01 -14.98 16.89
CA ASP A 132 0.72 -15.95 17.73
C ASP A 132 1.96 -16.54 17.04
N LEU A 133 1.84 -16.94 15.77
CA LEU A 133 2.97 -17.40 14.96
C LEU A 133 4.04 -16.30 14.83
N SER A 134 3.63 -15.06 14.58
CA SER A 134 4.54 -13.92 14.50
C SER A 134 5.26 -13.64 15.83
N ASN A 135 4.55 -13.72 16.95
CA ASN A 135 5.13 -13.55 18.28
C ASN A 135 6.12 -14.67 18.61
N THR A 136 5.79 -15.91 18.25
CA THR A 136 6.68 -17.07 18.39
C THR A 136 8.00 -16.86 17.62
N LEU A 137 7.91 -16.44 16.36
CA LEU A 137 9.10 -16.14 15.55
C LEU A 137 9.93 -15.01 16.16
N ASN A 138 9.30 -13.90 16.57
CA ASN A 138 10.00 -12.76 17.17
C ASN A 138 10.76 -13.20 18.44
N LYS A 139 10.12 -14.01 19.28
CA LYS A 139 10.75 -14.59 20.46
C LYS A 139 11.96 -15.47 20.09
N CYS A 140 11.83 -16.32 19.07
CA CYS A 140 12.97 -17.13 18.60
C CYS A 140 14.15 -16.26 18.14
N LEU A 141 13.87 -15.19 17.38
CA LEU A 141 14.88 -14.25 16.88
C LEU A 141 15.59 -13.47 18.01
N GLU A 142 14.85 -13.14 19.08
CA GLU A 142 15.40 -12.49 20.27
C GLU A 142 16.31 -13.43 21.09
N GLU A 143 15.93 -14.70 21.22
CA GLU A 143 16.68 -15.71 21.96
C GLU A 143 17.94 -16.19 21.20
N ASN A 144 17.86 -16.30 19.86
CA ASN A 144 18.90 -16.92 19.03
C ASN A 144 19.73 -15.93 18.21
N LYS A 145 20.16 -14.82 18.81
CA LYS A 145 20.89 -13.74 18.09
C LYS A 145 22.17 -14.19 17.38
N ALA A 146 22.81 -15.25 17.84
CA ALA A 146 24.06 -15.76 17.24
C ALA A 146 23.83 -16.47 15.91
N ASN A 147 22.79 -17.32 15.82
CA ASN A 147 22.47 -18.13 14.64
C ASN A 147 20.94 -18.12 14.36
N PRO A 148 20.33 -16.95 14.14
CA PRO A 148 18.87 -16.83 14.05
C PRO A 148 18.30 -17.53 12.82
N CYS A 149 19.06 -17.55 11.72
CA CYS A 149 18.61 -18.12 10.46
C CYS A 149 18.42 -19.63 10.54
N THR A 150 19.29 -20.36 11.24
CA THR A 150 19.16 -21.82 11.37
C THR A 150 18.19 -22.19 12.48
N SER A 151 18.22 -21.47 13.60
CA SER A 151 17.37 -21.79 14.77
C SER A 151 15.89 -21.45 14.53
N CYS A 152 15.61 -20.41 13.75
CA CYS A 152 14.25 -19.87 13.57
C CYS A 152 13.70 -20.05 12.15
N ASP A 153 14.35 -20.83 11.28
CA ASP A 153 13.86 -21.06 9.90
C ASP A 153 12.46 -21.70 9.92
N GLU A 154 12.24 -22.70 10.76
CA GLU A 154 10.94 -23.38 10.84
C GLU A 154 9.81 -22.43 11.23
N ASP A 155 10.04 -21.56 12.23
CA ASP A 155 9.07 -20.55 12.66
C ASP A 155 8.81 -19.53 11.56
N TYR A 156 9.86 -19.10 10.86
CA TYR A 156 9.73 -18.19 9.73
C TYR A 156 8.96 -18.80 8.56
N GLN A 157 9.22 -20.07 8.22
CA GLN A 157 8.47 -20.79 7.18
C GLN A 157 6.99 -20.93 7.58
N ARG A 158 6.69 -21.24 8.85
CA ARG A 158 5.31 -21.33 9.35
C ARG A 158 4.56 -20.01 9.19
N VAL A 159 5.15 -18.89 9.60
CA VAL A 159 4.56 -17.56 9.42
C VAL A 159 4.30 -17.26 7.94
N GLN A 160 5.28 -17.52 7.06
CA GLN A 160 5.17 -17.26 5.63
C GLN A 160 4.12 -18.13 4.93
N GLN A 161 4.06 -19.41 5.28
CA GLN A 161 3.05 -20.33 4.76
C GLN A 161 1.64 -19.90 5.19
N TYR A 162 1.46 -19.54 6.46
CA TYR A 162 0.18 -19.08 6.97
C TYR A 162 -0.26 -17.77 6.29
N TYR A 163 0.64 -16.79 6.20
CA TYR A 163 0.38 -15.54 5.48
C TYR A 163 0.03 -15.79 4.00
N GLY A 164 0.72 -16.71 3.32
CA GLY A 164 0.41 -17.10 1.94
C GLY A 164 -0.99 -17.70 1.76
N GLN A 165 -1.49 -18.45 2.76
CA GLN A 165 -2.87 -18.95 2.76
C GLN A 165 -3.90 -17.83 2.94
N MET A 166 -3.57 -16.80 3.71
CA MET A 166 -4.42 -15.63 3.93
C MET A 166 -4.50 -14.71 2.71
N GLN A 167 -3.40 -14.55 1.98
CA GLN A 167 -3.34 -13.67 0.80
C GLN A 167 -4.30 -14.11 -0.33
N ASN A 168 -4.69 -15.38 -0.33
CA ASN A 168 -5.69 -15.91 -1.27
C ASN A 168 -7.14 -15.56 -0.88
N ARG A 169 -7.37 -14.91 0.26
CA ARG A 169 -8.67 -14.41 0.70
C ARG A 169 -8.70 -12.89 0.52
N ASP A 170 -9.82 -12.36 0.05
CA ASP A 170 -9.96 -10.95 -0.30
C ASP A 170 -9.48 -10.02 0.84
N ARG A 171 -8.44 -9.23 0.52
CA ARG A 171 -7.75 -8.18 1.29
C ARG A 171 -7.44 -8.51 2.77
N ILE A 172 -6.15 -8.53 3.09
CA ILE A 172 -5.62 -8.65 4.45
C ILE A 172 -5.75 -7.29 5.18
N CYS A 173 -5.92 -7.29 6.50
CA CYS A 173 -5.88 -6.06 7.30
C CYS A 173 -4.45 -5.53 7.47
N PHE A 174 -4.31 -4.23 7.60
CA PHE A 174 -3.02 -3.55 7.61
C PHE A 174 -2.09 -3.98 8.77
N ASP A 175 -2.64 -4.31 9.95
CA ASP A 175 -1.88 -4.86 11.09
C ASP A 175 -1.05 -6.11 10.69
N ILE A 176 -1.64 -7.00 9.89
CA ILE A 176 -1.01 -8.25 9.45
C ILE A 176 0.01 -7.96 8.34
N GLU A 177 -0.34 -7.09 7.38
CA GLU A 177 0.57 -6.71 6.29
C GLU A 177 1.82 -6.01 6.80
N ASP A 178 1.66 -5.04 7.70
CA ASP A 178 2.79 -4.30 8.28
C ASP A 178 3.69 -5.25 9.09
N ARG A 179 3.10 -6.11 9.92
CA ARG A 179 3.86 -7.10 10.70
C ARG A 179 4.64 -8.06 9.81
N MET A 180 4.01 -8.60 8.75
CA MET A 180 4.69 -9.46 7.79
C MET A 180 5.82 -8.73 7.04
N ASN A 181 5.60 -7.46 6.67
CA ASN A 181 6.62 -6.64 6.02
C ASN A 181 7.82 -6.40 6.95
N GLN A 182 7.59 -6.13 8.23
CA GLN A 182 8.65 -6.00 9.22
C GLN A 182 9.39 -7.32 9.45
N THR A 183 8.67 -8.44 9.58
CA THR A 183 9.28 -9.77 9.66
C THR A 183 10.19 -10.05 8.46
N ARG A 184 9.74 -9.73 7.23
CA ARG A 184 10.56 -9.90 6.02
C ARG A 184 11.81 -9.01 6.02
N ARG A 185 11.67 -7.75 6.43
CA ARG A 185 12.80 -6.81 6.56
C ARG A 185 13.80 -7.27 7.63
N ALA A 186 13.31 -7.74 8.78
CA ALA A 186 14.15 -8.27 9.83
C ALA A 186 14.90 -9.52 9.35
N TRP A 187 14.19 -10.50 8.78
CA TRP A 187 14.77 -11.74 8.30
C TRP A 187 15.83 -11.54 7.21
N SER A 188 15.49 -10.80 6.16
CA SER A 188 16.36 -10.63 4.98
C SER A 188 17.40 -9.51 5.14
N GLY A 189 17.03 -8.40 5.78
CA GLY A 189 17.87 -7.21 5.89
C GLY A 189 18.72 -7.19 7.15
N ILE A 190 18.09 -7.35 8.32
CA ILE A 190 18.79 -7.27 9.61
C ILE A 190 19.62 -8.54 9.85
N TYR A 191 18.97 -9.71 9.80
CA TYR A 191 19.61 -11.00 10.07
C TYR A 191 20.27 -11.63 8.84
N ASN A 192 20.06 -11.08 7.64
CA ASN A 192 20.70 -11.53 6.40
C ASN A 192 20.44 -13.01 6.04
N CYS A 193 19.34 -13.60 6.52
CA CYS A 193 19.04 -15.02 6.37
C CYS A 193 18.68 -15.47 4.94
N CYS A 194 18.55 -14.52 4.00
CA CYS A 194 18.33 -14.84 2.59
C CYS A 194 19.63 -15.07 1.79
N LYS A 195 20.82 -14.85 2.38
CA LYS A 195 22.10 -14.95 1.65
C LYS A 195 22.46 -16.38 1.24
N ASP A 196 21.94 -17.39 1.94
CA ASP A 196 22.30 -18.79 1.70
C ASP A 196 21.44 -19.46 0.61
N LYS A 197 20.34 -18.82 0.18
CA LYS A 197 19.54 -19.26 -0.98
C LYS A 197 20.07 -18.72 -2.31
N LYS A 198 21.38 -18.49 -2.43
CA LYS A 198 22.01 -18.45 -3.76
C LYS A 198 21.96 -19.86 -4.31
N TYR A 199 20.89 -20.18 -5.06
CA TYR A 199 20.92 -21.30 -6.01
C TYR A 199 22.29 -21.30 -6.67
N SER A 200 22.92 -22.47 -6.73
CA SER A 200 24.28 -22.62 -7.23
C SER A 200 24.40 -21.89 -8.56
N THR A 201 24.95 -20.68 -8.53
CA THR A 201 25.15 -19.86 -9.73
C THR A 201 26.05 -20.63 -10.69
N VAL A 202 26.94 -21.44 -10.13
CA VAL A 202 27.75 -22.42 -10.84
C VAL A 202 26.88 -23.41 -11.63
N ALA A 203 25.83 -23.99 -11.04
CA ALA A 203 24.94 -24.91 -11.75
C ALA A 203 24.18 -24.20 -12.88
N PHE A 204 23.66 -23.00 -12.63
CA PHE A 204 22.99 -22.19 -13.65
C PHE A 204 23.91 -21.86 -14.83
N PHE A 205 25.10 -21.34 -14.56
CA PHE A 205 26.09 -21.03 -15.61
C PHE A 205 26.57 -22.29 -16.33
N SER A 206 26.68 -23.43 -15.64
CA SER A 206 27.07 -24.69 -16.26
C SER A 206 26.02 -25.18 -17.26
N ILE A 207 24.74 -25.17 -16.87
CA ILE A 207 23.64 -25.57 -17.76
C ILE A 207 23.52 -24.60 -18.94
N ALA A 208 23.60 -23.30 -18.69
CA ALA A 208 23.54 -22.27 -19.73
C ALA A 208 24.70 -22.42 -20.74
N SER A 209 25.92 -22.70 -20.26
CA SER A 209 27.09 -22.93 -21.13
C SER A 209 26.90 -24.14 -22.04
N ILE A 210 26.40 -25.26 -21.52
CA ILE A 210 26.11 -26.47 -22.31
C ILE A 210 25.04 -26.16 -23.35
N ALA A 211 23.95 -25.50 -22.97
CA ALA A 211 22.88 -25.11 -23.88
C ALA A 211 23.39 -24.23 -25.04
N CYS A 212 24.29 -23.28 -24.76
CA CYS A 212 24.91 -22.43 -25.78
C CYS A 212 25.91 -23.17 -26.68
N ALA A 213 26.58 -24.21 -26.15
CA ALA A 213 27.55 -24.99 -26.93
C ALA A 213 26.90 -25.95 -27.93
N ILE A 214 25.66 -26.40 -27.67
CA ILE A 214 24.94 -27.36 -28.52
C ILE A 214 24.76 -26.85 -29.98
N PRO A 215 24.25 -25.63 -30.23
CA PRO A 215 24.16 -25.09 -31.59
C PRO A 215 25.51 -25.01 -32.30
N VAL A 216 26.55 -24.55 -31.60
CA VAL A 216 27.91 -24.43 -32.16
C VAL A 216 28.44 -25.80 -32.56
N ALA A 217 28.34 -26.79 -31.68
CA ALA A 217 28.75 -28.15 -31.95
C ALA A 217 27.98 -28.76 -33.13
N PHE A 218 26.66 -28.52 -33.20
CA PHE A 218 25.83 -28.98 -34.32
C PHE A 218 26.32 -28.41 -35.67
N TYR A 219 26.58 -27.10 -35.75
CA TYR A 219 27.09 -26.49 -36.97
C TYR A 219 28.48 -27.00 -37.36
N VAL A 220 29.37 -27.20 -36.39
CA VAL A 220 30.71 -27.76 -36.64
C VAL A 220 30.61 -29.19 -37.18
N VAL A 221 29.78 -30.04 -36.57
CA VAL A 221 29.56 -31.42 -37.04
C VAL A 221 28.97 -31.44 -38.44
N MET A 222 27.95 -30.62 -38.71
CA MET A 222 27.35 -30.50 -40.04
C MET A 222 28.36 -30.05 -41.10
N HIS A 223 29.22 -29.08 -40.77
CA HIS A 223 30.26 -28.60 -41.66
C HIS A 223 31.29 -29.71 -41.98
N VAL A 224 31.78 -30.43 -40.96
CA VAL A 224 32.74 -31.53 -41.13
C VAL A 224 32.13 -32.67 -41.95
N LEU A 225 30.86 -33.04 -41.70
CA LEU A 225 30.17 -34.07 -42.47
C LEU A 225 29.99 -33.67 -43.94
N ARG A 226 29.63 -32.41 -44.23
CA ARG A 226 29.54 -31.89 -45.60
C ARG A 226 30.88 -31.98 -46.33
N VAL A 227 31.95 -31.45 -45.74
CA VAL A 227 33.30 -31.49 -46.33
C VAL A 227 33.75 -32.93 -46.60
N ARG A 228 33.49 -33.86 -45.68
CA ARG A 228 33.84 -35.27 -45.86
C ARG A 228 33.02 -35.95 -46.97
N SER A 229 31.74 -35.58 -47.12
CA SER A 229 30.88 -36.08 -48.19
C SER A 229 31.38 -35.62 -49.56
N ASP A 230 31.73 -34.34 -49.69
CA ASP A 230 32.22 -33.76 -50.94
C ASP A 230 33.54 -34.41 -51.38
N ASN A 231 34.45 -34.66 -50.43
CA ASN A 231 35.71 -35.37 -50.67
C ASN A 231 35.51 -36.84 -51.08
N ARG A 232 34.44 -37.49 -50.62
CA ARG A 232 34.10 -38.86 -51.05
C ARG A 232 33.51 -38.90 -52.44
N LEU A 233 32.67 -37.92 -52.79
CA LEU A 233 32.03 -37.84 -54.10
C LEU A 233 33.04 -37.52 -55.20
N THR A 234 34.04 -36.66 -54.92
CA THR A 234 35.15 -36.38 -55.85
C THR A 234 36.02 -37.61 -56.12
N LEU A 235 36.25 -38.47 -55.13
CA LEU A 235 37.03 -39.71 -55.33
C LEU A 235 36.26 -40.74 -56.19
N LEU A 236 34.93 -40.83 -56.02
CA LEU A 236 34.07 -41.67 -56.87
C LEU A 236 33.90 -41.11 -58.29
N SER A 237 33.87 -39.78 -58.45
CA SER A 237 33.90 -39.15 -59.77
C SER A 237 35.25 -39.32 -60.47
N ALA A 238 36.36 -39.31 -59.72
CA ALA A 238 37.70 -39.54 -60.26
C ALA A 238 37.96 -41.00 -60.67
N THR A 239 37.06 -41.94 -60.32
CA THR A 239 37.15 -43.36 -60.69
C THR A 239 36.18 -43.76 -61.80
N SER A 240 35.43 -42.80 -62.37
CA SER A 240 34.46 -43.05 -63.46
C SER A 240 34.81 -42.34 -64.79
N VAL A 241 36.05 -41.89 -64.97
CA VAL A 241 36.52 -41.32 -66.24
C VAL A 241 37.60 -42.23 -66.84
N ASP A 242 37.16 -43.23 -67.60
CA ASP A 242 37.92 -43.84 -68.69
C ASP A 242 36.90 -44.26 -69.77
N GLU A 243 36.62 -43.35 -70.70
CA GLU A 243 36.46 -43.70 -72.12
C GLU A 243 36.55 -42.41 -72.98
N GLU A 244 37.62 -42.33 -73.77
CA GLU A 244 37.84 -41.40 -74.89
C GLU A 244 38.46 -42.22 -76.06
N PRO A 245 38.52 -41.73 -77.31
CA PRO A 245 37.47 -41.76 -78.31
C PRO A 245 37.89 -42.48 -79.61
N TYR A 246 36.97 -42.76 -80.54
CA TYR A 246 37.32 -43.08 -81.93
C TYR A 246 36.48 -42.31 -82.95
N HIS A 247 37.19 -41.64 -83.86
CA HIS A 247 36.70 -40.78 -84.95
C HIS A 247 36.10 -41.57 -86.11
N SER A 248 35.03 -41.03 -86.73
CA SER A 248 34.89 -40.97 -88.20
C SER A 248 33.86 -39.92 -88.65
N ASN A 249 34.28 -39.09 -89.62
CA ASN A 249 33.54 -38.06 -90.36
C ASN A 249 32.85 -38.67 -91.62
N PRO A 250 32.23 -37.89 -92.53
CA PRO A 250 31.28 -36.77 -92.41
C PRO A 250 30.05 -36.94 -93.33
N SER A 251 28.96 -36.17 -93.15
CA SER A 251 28.18 -35.57 -94.27
C SER A 251 26.89 -34.86 -93.84
N ARG A 252 26.82 -33.58 -94.25
CA ARG A 252 25.77 -33.01 -95.10
C ARG A 252 24.41 -32.62 -94.47
N ASN A 253 24.28 -31.29 -94.38
CA ASN A 253 23.15 -30.44 -94.77
C ASN A 253 21.93 -30.28 -93.86
N THR A 254 21.64 -28.98 -93.65
CA THR A 254 20.33 -28.30 -93.60
C THR A 254 19.42 -28.67 -92.43
N ALA A 255 18.71 -27.76 -91.77
CA ALA A 255 18.62 -26.30 -91.76
C ALA A 255 17.59 -25.99 -90.65
N SER A 256 17.65 -24.80 -90.04
CA SER A 256 16.52 -24.09 -89.39
C SER A 256 15.82 -24.78 -88.20
N ALA A 257 15.34 -24.14 -87.15
CA ALA A 257 15.28 -22.76 -86.72
C ALA A 257 14.74 -22.77 -85.25
N SER A 258 14.94 -21.63 -84.57
CA SER A 258 14.01 -21.00 -83.62
C SER A 258 13.64 -21.70 -82.28
N GLN A 259 14.26 -21.21 -81.20
CA GLN A 259 13.64 -20.42 -80.10
C GLN A 259 12.52 -21.09 -79.21
N PRO A 260 11.98 -20.45 -78.14
CA PRO A 260 12.32 -20.71 -76.72
C PRO A 260 11.12 -21.13 -75.82
N ASN A 261 11.37 -21.17 -74.50
CA ASN A 261 10.43 -21.05 -73.35
C ASN A 261 9.55 -22.24 -72.89
N ASN A 262 9.62 -22.54 -71.57
CA ASN A 262 8.49 -22.67 -70.62
C ASN A 262 9.04 -22.89 -69.20
N HIS A 263 8.66 -22.23 -68.09
CA HIS A 263 7.39 -21.79 -67.46
C HIS A 263 6.67 -22.87 -66.59
N GLY A 264 6.46 -22.53 -65.31
CA GLY A 264 5.51 -23.13 -64.35
C GLY A 264 6.07 -24.18 -63.37
N ARG A 265 5.59 -24.36 -62.13
CA ARG A 265 4.45 -23.80 -61.39
C ARG A 265 4.39 -24.39 -59.95
N SER A 266 3.99 -23.55 -59.00
CA SER A 266 3.26 -23.69 -57.70
C SER A 266 3.25 -24.95 -56.80
N GLY A 267 3.27 -24.65 -55.49
CA GLY A 267 2.43 -25.20 -54.38
C GLY A 267 2.79 -24.47 -53.07
N VAL A 268 2.02 -23.52 -52.51
CA VAL A 268 0.76 -23.56 -51.71
C VAL A 268 0.88 -24.31 -50.35
N VAL A 269 1.21 -23.56 -49.26
CA VAL A 269 0.50 -23.25 -47.96
C VAL A 269 -0.30 -24.40 -47.26
N PRO A 270 -0.43 -24.54 -45.90
CA PRO A 270 -0.56 -23.52 -44.81
C PRO A 270 0.32 -23.71 -43.55
N GLU A 271 0.68 -22.66 -42.79
CA GLU A 271 -0.08 -21.76 -41.88
C GLU A 271 -0.41 -22.40 -40.51
N ALA A 272 0.29 -21.92 -39.47
CA ALA A 272 -0.12 -21.99 -38.08
C ALA A 272 0.37 -20.72 -37.37
N ASN A 273 -0.54 -20.15 -36.59
CA ASN A 273 -0.59 -18.81 -36.05
C ASN A 273 -0.29 -18.88 -34.55
N GLU A 274 0.72 -18.18 -34.04
CA GLU A 274 0.85 -17.91 -32.60
C GLU A 274 1.21 -16.44 -32.37
N THR A 275 0.32 -15.81 -31.62
CA THR A 275 0.28 -14.43 -31.15
C THR A 275 1.49 -14.07 -30.28
N GLU A 276 2.24 -13.05 -30.70
CA GLU A 276 3.15 -12.27 -29.85
C GLU A 276 2.33 -11.33 -28.94
N SER A 277 2.70 -11.28 -27.66
CA SER A 277 2.29 -10.21 -26.74
C SER A 277 3.54 -9.60 -26.12
N ASP A 278 3.62 -8.28 -26.25
CA ASP A 278 4.73 -7.37 -25.98
C ASP A 278 5.29 -7.44 -24.54
N GLU A 279 6.63 -7.52 -24.43
CA GLU A 279 7.39 -7.14 -23.24
C GLU A 279 7.76 -5.64 -23.32
N ASP A 280 7.23 -4.86 -22.38
CA ASP A 280 7.59 -3.46 -22.17
C ASP A 280 8.79 -3.34 -21.20
N ASN A 281 9.77 -2.54 -21.60
CA ASN A 281 11.06 -2.32 -20.96
C ASN A 281 10.94 -1.21 -19.90
N GLY A 282 11.30 -1.53 -18.64
CA GLY A 282 11.53 -0.55 -17.57
C GLY A 282 12.99 -0.51 -17.13
N PRO A 283 13.58 0.65 -16.77
CA PRO A 283 15.02 0.86 -16.85
C PRO A 283 15.79 0.49 -15.58
N ILE A 284 17.00 0.00 -15.83
CA ILE A 284 18.08 -0.28 -14.87
C ILE A 284 18.58 1.04 -14.28
N ILE A 285 18.57 1.14 -12.94
CA ILE A 285 19.30 2.17 -12.21
C ILE A 285 20.39 1.48 -11.39
N ASP A 286 21.63 1.57 -11.88
CA ASP A 286 22.84 1.28 -11.12
C ASP A 286 23.03 2.35 -10.03
N LEU A 287 22.98 1.95 -8.76
CA LEU A 287 23.58 2.75 -7.68
C LEU A 287 24.76 1.99 -7.08
N ALA A 288 25.94 2.51 -7.41
CA ALA A 288 27.20 2.17 -6.79
C ALA A 288 27.18 2.47 -5.28
N ASN A 289 27.70 1.50 -4.53
CA ASN A 289 28.04 1.58 -3.11
C ASN A 289 29.11 2.66 -2.86
N PRO A 290 29.13 3.25 -1.66
CA PRO A 290 30.27 2.96 -0.80
C PRO A 290 29.86 2.59 0.63
N SER A 291 30.52 1.56 1.16
CA SER A 291 30.51 1.20 2.59
C SER A 291 31.02 2.35 3.48
N PRO A 292 30.61 2.34 4.76
CA PRO A 292 31.60 2.05 5.79
C PRO A 292 31.15 1.03 6.85
N SER A 293 32.14 0.39 7.45
CA SER A 293 32.12 -0.62 8.51
C SER A 293 31.68 -0.10 9.89
N PRO A 294 31.41 -0.99 10.88
CA PRO A 294 30.51 -0.71 11.99
C PRO A 294 31.25 -0.30 13.28
N SER A 295 31.01 0.92 13.74
CA SER A 295 31.09 1.29 15.16
C SER A 295 30.50 2.69 15.33
N ALA A 296 29.64 2.86 16.35
CA ALA A 296 28.90 4.09 16.72
C ALA A 296 27.52 4.25 16.05
N ALA A 297 26.56 3.42 16.50
CA ALA A 297 25.14 3.77 16.47
C ALA A 297 24.62 3.79 17.92
N ALA A 298 25.18 4.68 18.72
CA ALA A 298 24.60 5.15 19.98
C ALA A 298 24.79 6.67 19.98
N ALA A 299 23.71 7.40 20.25
CA ALA A 299 23.57 8.86 20.22
C ALA A 299 23.26 9.49 18.86
N LEU A 300 21.96 9.57 18.52
CA LEU A 300 21.25 10.84 18.28
C LEU A 300 19.81 10.54 17.85
N ASN A 301 18.89 10.59 18.81
CA ASN A 301 17.50 11.02 18.60
C ASN A 301 17.05 11.66 19.91
N ASN A 302 17.48 12.90 20.13
CA ASN A 302 16.89 13.78 21.13
C ASN A 302 15.60 14.36 20.54
N LEU A 303 14.50 13.62 20.68
CA LEU A 303 13.17 14.20 20.77
C LEU A 303 12.63 13.87 22.15
N ASN A 304 13.14 14.61 23.13
CA ASN A 304 12.55 14.70 24.46
C ASN A 304 11.34 15.64 24.35
N ILE A 305 10.17 15.12 23.99
CA ILE A 305 8.90 15.83 24.20
C ILE A 305 8.51 15.56 25.65
N SER A 306 9.12 16.33 26.55
CA SER A 306 8.55 16.57 27.87
C SER A 306 7.48 17.64 27.71
N GLU A 307 6.22 17.24 27.85
CA GLU A 307 5.16 17.97 28.56
C GLU A 307 5.41 19.49 28.75
N ALA A 308 5.05 20.30 27.74
CA ALA A 308 4.90 21.74 27.89
C ALA A 308 3.98 22.33 26.79
N ASP A 309 3.03 23.15 27.24
CA ASP A 309 2.29 24.18 26.51
C ASP A 309 1.28 23.81 25.41
N LEU A 310 0.17 23.19 25.83
CA LEU A 310 -1.07 23.20 25.06
C LEU A 310 -2.27 23.75 25.85
N VAL A 311 -2.08 24.83 26.61
CA VAL A 311 -3.16 25.74 27.04
C VAL A 311 -2.56 27.13 27.26
N ASN A 312 -2.77 28.09 26.35
CA ASN A 312 -2.84 29.56 26.62
C ASN A 312 -3.07 30.37 25.33
N PHE A 313 -4.13 30.05 24.58
CA PHE A 313 -4.58 30.89 23.46
C PHE A 313 -5.79 31.78 23.78
N LEU A 314 -6.26 31.81 25.05
CA LEU A 314 -7.46 32.58 25.44
C LEU A 314 -7.20 33.80 26.33
N ASP A 315 -5.97 34.05 26.80
CA ASP A 315 -5.69 35.20 27.69
C ASP A 315 -5.07 36.42 27.00
N SER A 316 -4.82 36.37 25.68
CA SER A 316 -4.14 37.47 24.97
C SER A 316 -5.03 38.64 24.54
N GLU A 317 -6.34 38.64 24.85
CA GLU A 317 -7.25 39.76 24.48
C GLU A 317 -7.79 40.59 25.64
N ARG A 318 -7.42 40.33 26.91
CA ARG A 318 -7.97 41.09 28.06
C ARG A 318 -7.00 42.06 28.75
N GLY A 319 -5.86 42.36 28.11
CA GLY A 319 -4.78 43.16 28.68
C GLY A 319 -4.50 44.50 27.99
N ALA A 320 -5.50 45.23 27.49
CA ALA A 320 -5.28 46.56 26.92
C ALA A 320 -6.41 47.55 27.27
N SER A 321 -6.51 47.95 28.53
CA SER A 321 -7.09 49.27 28.85
C SER A 321 -6.70 49.76 30.25
N LYS A 322 -6.20 51.01 30.27
CA LYS A 322 -6.06 51.95 31.40
C LYS A 322 -4.84 51.82 32.32
N LYS A 323 -3.86 52.68 32.06
CA LYS A 323 -3.26 53.54 33.08
C LYS A 323 -3.18 54.98 32.53
N SER A 324 -3.89 55.89 33.19
CA SER A 324 -3.62 57.33 33.16
C SER A 324 -3.00 57.71 34.50
N PRO A 325 -1.97 58.56 34.56
CA PRO A 325 -1.33 58.95 35.81
C PRO A 325 -2.03 60.15 36.46
N GLU A 326 -2.12 60.14 37.79
CA GLU A 326 -2.35 61.31 38.63
C GLU A 326 -1.07 62.15 38.71
N ALA A 327 -1.25 63.45 38.48
CA ALA A 327 -0.51 64.56 39.06
C ALA A 327 -1.51 65.69 39.31
#